data_AF-A0A1W9PX77-F1
#
_entry.id   AF-A0A1W9PX77-F1
#
_cell.length_a   1.000
_cell.length_b   1.000
_cell.length_c   1.000
_cell.angle_alpha   90.00
_cell.angle_beta   90.00
_cell.angle_gamma   90.00
#
_symmetry.space_group_name_H-M   'P 1'
#
loop_
_entity.id
_entity.type
_entity.pdbx_description
1 polymer ?
#
loop_
_entity_poly.entity_id
_entity_poly.type
_entity_poly.pdbx_seq_one_letter_code
_entity_poly.pdbx_strand_id
1 'polypeptide(L)' 'MYKDKTVCVVIPAFNEQTQIPDVLTSLPEWIDHIVVVDDASTDDTAGVVEARAREDSRIVLLRHKENRG' A
#
# COMPACT_ATOMS: atom_id res chain seq x y z
N MET A 1 -5.01 -7.94 -14.43
CA MET A 1 -5.58 -7.33 -15.65
C MET A 1 -7.10 -7.43 -15.64
N TYR A 2 -7.80 -6.30 -15.71
CA TYR A 2 -9.26 -6.21 -15.76
C TYR A 2 -9.70 -5.67 -17.12
N LYS A 3 -10.51 -6.45 -17.88
CA LYS A 3 -10.98 -6.08 -19.23
C LYS A 3 -9.85 -5.63 -20.17
N ASP A 4 -8.77 -6.40 -20.23
CA ASP A 4 -7.55 -6.09 -21.01
C ASP A 4 -6.88 -4.76 -20.65
N LYS A 5 -7.10 -4.26 -19.43
CA LYS A 5 -6.44 -3.10 -18.85
C LYS A 5 -5.63 -3.47 -17.63
N THR A 6 -4.50 -2.79 -17.47
CA THR A 6 -3.71 -2.78 -16.24
C THR A 6 -4.41 -1.89 -15.21
N VAL A 7 -4.55 -2.38 -13.98
CA VAL A 7 -5.16 -1.62 -12.87
C VAL A 7 -4.15 -1.43 -11.75
N CYS A 8 -3.98 -0.16 -11.36
CA CYS A 8 -3.18 0.24 -10.21
C CYS A 8 -4.09 0.80 -9.12
N VAL A 9 -3.92 0.33 -7.89
CA VAL A 9 -4.58 0.89 -6.69
C VAL A 9 -3.58 1.77 -5.96
N VAL A 10 -3.98 2.99 -5.62
CA VAL A 10 -3.18 3.91 -4.80
C VAL A 10 -3.86 4.04 -3.44
N ILE A 11 -3.11 3.80 -2.37
CA ILE A 11 -3.59 3.83 -0.98
C ILE A 11 -2.79 4.88 -0.21
N PRO A 12 -3.33 6.07 0.01
CA PRO A 12 -2.81 6.99 1.01
C PRO A 12 -2.92 6.35 2.41
N ALA A 13 -1.88 6.47 3.21
CA ALA A 13 -1.84 5.94 4.57
C ALA A 13 -1.16 6.93 5.51
N PHE A 14 -1.78 7.18 6.66
CA PHE A 14 -1.20 7.96 7.74
C PHE A 14 -1.65 7.38 9.09
N ASN A 15 -0.72 6.77 9.82
CA ASN A 15 -1.00 6.08 11.09
C ASN A 15 -2.06 4.98 10.99
N GLU A 16 -1.91 4.09 9.99
CA GLU A 16 -2.85 3.02 9.65
C GLU A 16 -2.27 1.61 9.93
N GLN A 17 -1.30 1.48 10.85
CA GLN A 17 -0.58 0.20 11.07
C GLN A 17 -1.53 -0.99 11.35
N THR A 18 -2.72 -0.73 11.91
CA THR A 18 -3.71 -1.75 12.23
C THR A 18 -4.68 -2.06 11.10
N GLN A 19 -4.89 -1.14 10.14
CA GLN A 19 -5.89 -1.27 9.07
C GLN A 19 -5.25 -1.67 7.74
N ILE A 20 -4.05 -1.15 7.47
CA ILE A 20 -3.36 -1.38 6.20
C ILE A 20 -3.12 -2.88 5.89
N PRO A 21 -2.85 -3.80 6.85
CA PRO A 21 -2.74 -5.23 6.54
C PRO A 21 -4.01 -5.82 5.95
N ASP A 22 -5.17 -5.44 6.50
CA ASP A 22 -6.47 -5.96 6.09
C ASP A 22 -6.85 -5.43 4.71
N VAL A 23 -6.59 -4.14 4.47
CA VAL A 23 -6.77 -3.52 3.16
C VAL A 23 -5.95 -4.28 2.11
N LEU A 24 -4.65 -4.44 2.33
CA LEU A 24 -3.75 -5.13 1.39
C LEU A 24 -4.18 -6.59 1.15
N THR A 25 -4.66 -7.29 2.18
CA THR A 25 -5.13 -8.68 2.06
C THR A 25 -6.48 -8.78 1.33
N SER A 26 -7.32 -7.76 1.42
CA SER A 26 -8.64 -7.73 0.79
C SER A 26 -8.61 -7.43 -0.71
N LEU A 27 -7.48 -6.92 -1.22
CA LEU A 27 -7.36 -6.53 -2.63
C LEU A 27 -7.40 -7.77 -3.54
N PRO A 28 -8.24 -7.76 -4.59
CA PRO A 28 -8.34 -8.89 -5.50
C PRO A 28 -7.02 -9.23 -6.20
N GLU A 29 -6.83 -10.51 -6.53
CA GLU A 29 -5.64 -10.99 -7.27
C GLU A 29 -5.49 -10.35 -8.65
N TRP A 30 -6.59 -9.92 -9.28
CA TRP A 30 -6.55 -9.31 -10.61
C TRP A 30 -5.97 -7.89 -10.64
N ILE A 31 -5.75 -7.26 -9.48
CA ILE A 31 -5.02 -5.99 -9.36
C ILE A 31 -3.56 -6.22 -9.75
N ASP A 32 -3.05 -5.39 -10.65
CA ASP A 32 -1.72 -5.54 -11.21
C ASP A 32 -0.66 -4.82 -10.37
N HIS A 33 -1.01 -3.65 -9.82
CA HIS A 33 -0.10 -2.82 -9.03
C HIS A 33 -0.81 -2.21 -7.82
N ILE A 34 -0.09 -2.12 -6.71
CA ILE A 34 -0.54 -1.52 -5.46
C ILE A 34 0.53 -0.54 -5.02
N VAL A 35 0.18 0.74 -4.92
CA VAL A 35 1.09 1.79 -4.45
C VAL A 35 0.55 2.32 -3.13
N VAL A 36 1.25 2.05 -2.04
CA VAL A 36 0.95 2.65 -0.74
C VAL A 36 1.77 3.92 -0.61
N VAL A 37 1.12 5.03 -0.26
CA VAL A 37 1.75 6.31 -0.01
C VAL A 37 1.66 6.58 1.48
N ASP A 38 2.76 6.34 2.20
CA ASP A 38 2.92 6.67 3.62
C ASP A 38 3.20 8.16 3.78
N ASP A 39 2.24 8.89 4.33
CA ASP A 39 2.28 10.34 4.48
C ASP A 39 2.96 10.78 5.79
N ALA A 40 4.18 10.29 5.97
CA ALA A 40 5.01 10.48 7.17
C ALA A 40 4.35 9.99 8.47
N SER A 41 3.84 8.75 8.46
CA SER A 41 3.29 8.13 9.66
C SER A 41 4.32 8.09 10.81
N THR A 42 3.80 8.25 12.02
CA THR A 42 4.57 8.17 13.27
C THR A 42 4.50 6.80 13.93
N ASP A 43 3.64 5.92 13.42
CA ASP A 43 3.49 4.54 13.85
C ASP A 43 4.22 3.57 12.90
N ASP A 44 3.98 2.26 13.02
CA ASP A 44 4.65 1.24 12.19
C ASP A 44 3.97 0.98 10.83
N THR A 45 3.16 1.92 10.30
CA THR A 45 2.49 1.77 9.01
C THR A 45 3.45 1.37 7.89
N ALA A 46 4.59 2.06 7.79
CA ALA A 46 5.60 1.76 6.77
C ALA A 46 6.21 0.36 6.95
N GLY A 47 6.55 -0.03 8.18
CA GLY A 47 7.15 -1.34 8.46
C GLY A 47 6.23 -2.50 8.10
N VAL A 48 4.94 -2.35 8.42
CA VAL A 48 3.89 -3.29 8.03
C VAL A 48 3.79 -3.43 6.51
N VAL A 49 3.80 -2.33 5.78
CA VAL A 49 3.73 -2.35 4.31
C VAL A 49 5.00 -2.96 3.70
N GLU A 50 6.18 -2.62 4.21
CA GLU A 50 7.45 -3.20 3.76
C GLU A 50 7.48 -4.72 3.95
N ALA A 51 6.95 -5.23 5.07
CA ALA A 51 6.84 -6.66 5.31
C ALA A 51 5.96 -7.33 4.25
N ARG A 52 4.80 -6.74 3.93
CA ARG A 52 3.89 -7.26 2.90
C ARG A 52 4.49 -7.18 1.49
N ALA A 53 5.24 -6.13 1.18
CA ALA A 53 5.90 -5.98 -0.12
C ALA A 53 6.98 -7.04 -0.39
N ARG A 54 7.52 -7.68 0.65
CA ARG A 54 8.43 -8.84 0.49
C ARG A 54 7.70 -10.11 0.08
N GLU A 55 6.41 -10.22 0.40
CA GLU A 55 5.56 -11.37 0.11
C GLU A 55 4.77 -11.20 -1.20
N ASP A 56 4.43 -9.95 -1.54
CA ASP A 56 3.65 -9.60 -2.73
C ASP A 56 4.35 -8.52 -3.56
N SER A 57 4.90 -8.93 -4.71
CA SER A 57 5.64 -8.06 -5.63
C SER A 57 4.79 -6.98 -6.30
N ARG A 58 3.46 -7.01 -6.15
CA ARG A 58 2.57 -5.96 -6.66
C ARG A 58 2.65 -4.69 -5.81
N ILE A 59 3.12 -4.79 -4.56
CA ILE A 59 3.12 -3.72 -3.57
C ILE A 59 4.40 -2.90 -3.69
N VAL A 60 4.23 -1.59 -3.82
CA VAL A 60 5.29 -0.58 -3.77
C VAL A 60 4.95 0.42 -2.67
N LEU A 61 5.91 0.69 -1.80
CA LEU A 61 5.80 1.72 -0.77
C LEU A 61 6.50 3.01 -1.21
N LEU A 62 5.77 4.12 -1.19
CA LEU A 62 6.30 5.47 -1.33
C LEU A 62 6.15 6.18 0.02
N ARG A 63 7.24 6.76 0.53
CA ARG A 63 7.25 7.45 1.84
C ARG A 63 7.51 8.93 1.66
N HIS A 64 6.64 9.76 2.20
CA HIS A 64 6.91 11.18 2.35
C HIS A 64 7.78 11.45 3.57
N LYS A 65 8.61 12.49 3.49
CA LYS A 65 9.45 12.96 4.62
C LYS A 65 8.65 13.76 5.64
N GLU A 66 7.56 14.36 5.20
CA GLU A 66 6.68 15.25 5.95
C GLU A 66 5.25 14.95 5.51
N ASN A 67 4.28 15.10 6.41
CA ASN A 67 2.86 14.90 6.10
C ASN A 67 2.37 15.97 5.11
N ARG A 68 1.72 15.55 4.02
CA ARG A 68 1.27 16.38 2.88
C ARG A 68 -0.24 16.38 2.68
N GLY A 69 -0.99 15.58 3.43
CA GLY A 69 -2.46 15.50 3.36
C GLY A 69 -2.93 14.35 2.49
#